data_AF-A0AAW6UZJ5-F1
#
_entry.id   AF-A0AAW6UZJ5-F1
#
_cell.length_a   1.000
_cell.length_b   1.000
_cell.length_c   1.000
_cell.angle_alpha   90.00
_cell.angle_beta   90.00
_cell.angle_gamma   90.00
#
_symmetry.space_group_name_H-M   'P 1'
#
loop_
_entity.id
_entity.type
_entity.pdbx_description
1 polymer ?
#
loop_
_entity_poly.entity_id
_entity_poly.type
_entity_poly.pdbx_seq_one_letter_code
_entity_poly.pdbx_strand_id
1 'polypeptide(L)'
;MSTNAIKDLAYSIFRNIEAKAKFINIKEKIDKGDFFAQCVIELMQIRKIEYLIVKNEFTVILEIGNRKLSFWIVEIPELSQEFEYIEYFYSELVSKLYCT
;
A
#
# COMPACT_ATOMS: atom_id res chain seq x y z
N MET A 1 6.92 -8.04 -17.04
CA MET A 1 6.03 -6.87 -16.90
C MET A 1 6.88 -5.63 -17.09
N SER A 2 6.44 -4.63 -17.86
CA SER A 2 7.20 -3.39 -17.98
C SER A 2 7.14 -2.63 -16.65
N THR A 3 8.24 -1.98 -16.27
CA THR A 3 8.38 -1.10 -15.10
C THR A 3 7.20 -0.12 -14.98
N ASN A 4 6.69 0.36 -16.12
CA ASN A 4 5.56 1.28 -16.22
C ASN A 4 4.23 0.64 -15.77
N ALA A 5 3.97 -0.63 -16.09
CA ALA A 5 2.69 -1.28 -15.72
C ALA A 5 2.53 -1.45 -14.21
N ILE A 6 3.62 -1.70 -13.47
CA ILE A 6 3.56 -1.81 -12.00
C ILE A 6 3.37 -0.42 -11.38
N LYS A 7 3.95 0.63 -11.97
CA LYS A 7 3.76 2.02 -11.54
C LYS A 7 2.32 2.49 -11.80
N ASP A 8 1.74 2.15 -12.95
CA ASP A 8 0.33 2.41 -13.26
C ASP A 8 -0.60 1.70 -12.28
N LEU A 9 -0.27 0.47 -11.89
CA LEU A 9 -1.02 -0.28 -10.86
C LEU A 9 -0.94 0.42 -9.50
N ALA A 10 0.26 0.83 -9.06
CA ALA A 10 0.45 1.56 -7.81
C ALA A 10 -0.37 2.86 -7.78
N TYR A 11 -0.36 3.61 -8.88
CA TYR A 11 -1.16 4.83 -9.06
C TYR A 11 -2.66 4.52 -8.98
N SER A 12 -3.14 3.51 -9.69
CA SER A 12 -4.56 3.11 -9.69
C SER A 12 -5.06 2.73 -8.30
N ILE A 13 -4.27 1.95 -7.55
CA ILE A 13 -4.57 1.57 -6.17
C ILE A 13 -4.68 2.82 -5.27
N PHE A 14 -3.70 3.72 -5.35
CA PHE A 14 -3.71 4.97 -4.57
C PHE A 14 -5.00 5.76 -4.82
N ARG A 15 -5.34 5.99 -6.09
CA ARG A 15 -6.55 6.75 -6.48
C ARG A 15 -7.84 6.05 -6.04
N ASN A 16 -7.88 4.73 -6.09
CA ASN A 16 -9.05 3.97 -5.64
C ASN A 16 -9.27 4.11 -4.14
N ILE A 17 -8.22 3.95 -3.33
CA ILE A 17 -8.31 4.12 -1.87
C ILE A 17 -8.63 5.57 -1.51
N GLU A 18 -8.03 6.54 -2.20
CA GLU A 18 -8.34 7.97 -2.03
C GLU A 18 -9.83 8.26 -2.31
N ALA A 19 -10.39 7.71 -3.39
CA ALA A 19 -11.79 7.87 -3.72
C ALA A 19 -12.73 7.23 -2.69
N LYS A 20 -12.41 6.01 -2.23
CA LYS A 20 -13.16 5.31 -1.17
C LYS A 20 -13.15 6.12 0.14
N ALA A 21 -12.02 6.69 0.52
CA ALA A 21 -11.90 7.47 1.74
C ALA A 21 -12.66 8.81 1.67
N LYS A 22 -12.64 9.48 0.52
CA LYS A 22 -13.45 10.69 0.25
C LYS A 22 -14.96 10.41 0.33
N PHE A 23 -15.40 9.25 -0.16
CA PHE A 23 -16.82 8.86 -0.15
C PHE A 23 -17.36 8.62 1.26
N ILE A 24 -16.52 8.14 2.19
CA ILE A 24 -16.91 7.84 3.57
C ILE A 24 -17.01 9.12 4.44
N ASN A 25 -16.70 10.31 3.88
CA ASN A 25 -16.78 11.60 4.59
C ASN A 25 -16.00 11.59 5.90
N ILE A 26 -14.83 10.94 5.90
CA ILE A 26 -13.89 10.96 7.01
C ILE A 26 -13.31 12.38 7.04
N LYS A 27 -13.96 13.27 7.78
CA LYS A 27 -13.44 14.59 8.19
C LYS A 27 -12.19 14.49 9.07
N GLU A 28 -11.80 13.28 9.46
CA GLU A 28 -10.60 12.99 10.21
C GLU A 28 -9.42 12.73 9.27
N LYS A 29 -8.25 13.21 9.71
CA LYS A 29 -6.98 13.04 9.01
C LYS A 29 -6.71 11.54 8.88
N ILE A 30 -6.85 10.98 7.68
CA ILE A 30 -6.59 9.56 7.43
C ILE A 30 -5.17 9.26 7.88
N ASP A 31 -5.02 8.30 8.80
CA ASP A 31 -3.72 7.82 9.23
C ASP A 31 -2.97 7.20 8.04
N LYS A 32 -1.72 7.62 7.81
CA LYS A 32 -0.94 7.14 6.66
C LYS A 32 -0.68 5.64 6.74
N GLY A 33 -0.55 5.08 7.96
CA GLY A 33 -0.40 3.64 8.17
C GLY A 33 -1.66 2.88 7.76
N ASP A 34 -2.85 3.39 8.12
CA ASP A 34 -4.13 2.82 7.68
C ASP A 34 -4.31 2.93 6.17
N PHE A 35 -4.02 4.09 5.59
CA PHE A 35 -4.11 4.27 4.14
C PHE A 35 -3.19 3.29 3.41
N PHE A 36 -1.95 3.12 3.88
CA PHE A 36 -1.01 2.17 3.31
C PHE A 36 -1.48 0.73 3.46
N ALA A 37 -1.98 0.34 4.63
CA ALA A 37 -2.56 -0.98 4.82
C ALA A 37 -3.69 -1.25 3.83
N GLN A 38 -4.58 -0.28 3.58
CA GLN A 38 -5.64 -0.39 2.58
C GLN A 38 -5.09 -0.53 1.14
N CYS A 39 -4.02 0.18 0.78
CA CYS A 39 -3.37 -0.01 -0.51
C CYS A 39 -2.82 -1.43 -0.68
N VAL A 40 -2.21 -1.99 0.37
CA VAL A 40 -1.69 -3.36 0.35
C VAL A 40 -2.82 -4.38 0.27
N ILE A 41 -3.92 -4.19 1.03
CA ILE A 41 -5.14 -5.02 0.97
C ILE A 41 -5.67 -5.06 -0.47
N GLU A 42 -5.85 -3.89 -1.10
CA GLU A 42 -6.37 -3.79 -2.46
C GLU A 42 -5.48 -4.54 -3.45
N LEU A 43 -4.15 -4.41 -3.33
CA LEU A 43 -3.22 -5.15 -4.17
C LEU A 43 -3.40 -6.66 -4.02
N MET A 44 -3.46 -7.16 -2.78
CA MET A 44 -3.58 -8.60 -2.55
C MET A 44 -4.92 -9.14 -3.08
N GLN A 45 -6.00 -8.36 -2.96
CA GLN A 45 -7.29 -8.68 -3.55
C GLN A 45 -7.23 -8.76 -5.08
N ILE A 46 -6.59 -7.78 -5.74
CA ILE A 46 -6.36 -7.78 -7.20
C ILE A 46 -5.59 -9.04 -7.61
N ARG A 47 -4.57 -9.44 -6.84
CA ARG A 47 -3.75 -10.63 -7.11
C ARG A 47 -4.41 -11.94 -6.69
N LYS A 48 -5.55 -11.91 -5.99
CA LYS A 48 -6.26 -13.08 -5.42
C LYS A 48 -5.33 -13.95 -4.57
N ILE A 49 -4.45 -13.31 -3.80
CA ILE A 49 -3.53 -13.99 -2.90
C ILE A 49 -4.18 -14.04 -1.51
N GLU A 50 -4.03 -15.15 -0.79
CA GLU A 50 -4.40 -15.20 0.62
C GLU A 50 -3.34 -14.49 1.47
N TYR A 51 -3.79 -13.62 2.36
CA TYR A 51 -2.91 -12.79 3.18
C TYR A 51 -3.47 -12.55 4.57
N LEU A 52 -2.57 -12.22 5.48
CA LEU A 52 -2.89 -11.57 6.75
C LEU A 52 -2.18 -10.22 6.79
N ILE A 53 -2.91 -9.17 7.20
CA ILE A 53 -2.33 -7.86 7.46
C ILE A 53 -2.50 -7.53 8.94
N VAL A 54 -1.39 -7.15 9.57
CA VAL A 54 -1.35 -6.67 10.95
C VAL A 54 -0.73 -5.28 10.96
N LYS A 55 -1.46 -4.30 11.49
CA LYS A 55 -0.94 -2.95 11.72
C LYS A 55 -0.68 -2.75 13.21
N ASN A 56 0.44 -2.13 13.54
CA ASN A 56 0.67 -1.50 14.84
C ASN A 56 1.08 -0.03 14.64
N GLU A 57 1.43 0.66 15.71
CA GLU A 57 1.78 2.09 15.69
C GLU A 57 2.98 2.43 14.78
N PHE A 58 3.86 1.46 14.51
CA PHE A 58 5.12 1.70 13.80
C PHE A 58 5.23 0.97 12.46
N THR A 59 4.44 -0.08 12.26
CA THR A 59 4.61 -0.99 11.14
C THR A 59 3.28 -1.51 10.60
N VAL A 60 3.25 -1.70 9.28
CA VAL A 60 2.29 -2.56 8.59
C VAL A 60 3.02 -3.85 8.25
N ILE A 61 2.46 -4.99 8.64
CA ILE A 61 3.01 -6.31 8.38
C ILE A 61 2.05 -7.05 7.45
N LEU A 62 2.59 -7.57 6.35
CA LEU A 62 1.90 -8.43 5.39
C LEU A 62 2.48 -9.84 5.47
N GLU A 63 1.63 -10.82 5.76
CA GLU A 63 1.99 -12.25 5.74
C GLU A 63 1.32 -12.94 4.56
N ILE A 64 2.11 -13.66 3.76
CA ILE A 64 1.66 -14.44 2.60
C ILE A 64 2.29 -15.83 2.72
N GLY A 65 1.48 -16.82 3.11
CA GLY A 65 1.99 -18.15 3.46
C GLY A 65 3.05 -18.06 4.57
N ASN A 66 4.27 -18.51 4.29
CA ASN A 66 5.39 -18.47 5.24
C ASN A 66 6.28 -17.21 5.10
N ARG A 67 5.89 -16.25 4.25
CA ARG A 67 6.65 -15.01 4.05
C ARG A 67 6.02 -13.87 4.83
N LYS A 68 6.86 -13.11 5.53
CA LYS A 68 6.47 -11.91 6.29
C LYS A 68 7.20 -10.71 5.73
N LEU A 69 6.44 -9.70 5.33
CA LEU A 69 6.93 -8.43 4.81
C LEU A 69 6.55 -7.33 5.80
N SER A 70 7.52 -6.52 6.22
CA SER A 70 7.31 -5.42 7.16
C SER A 70 7.55 -4.09 6.45
N PHE A 71 6.67 -3.12 6.70
CA PHE A 71 6.71 -1.76 6.17
C PHE A 71 6.68 -0.79 7.34
N TRP A 72 7.72 0.04 7.50
CA TRP A 72 7.80 1.00 8.61
C TRP A 72 7.00 2.25 8.28
N ILE A 73 6.04 2.60 9.13
CA ILE A 73 5.14 3.74 8.93
C ILE A 73 5.92 5.06 8.85
N VAL A 74 7.01 5.18 9.60
CA VAL A 74 7.93 6.32 9.56
C VAL A 74 8.57 6.54 8.19
N GLU A 75 8.79 5.47 7.42
CA GLU A 75 9.39 5.54 6.07
C GLU A 75 8.35 5.87 4.99
N ILE A 76 7.06 5.67 5.29
CA ILE A 76 5.96 5.96 4.36
C ILE A 76 5.83 7.48 4.23
N PRO A 77 5.91 8.03 2.99
CA PRO A 77 5.68 9.45 2.75
C PRO A 77 4.28 9.90 3.19
N GLU A 78 4.13 11.19 3.44
CA GLU A 78 2.81 11.73 3.80
C GLU A 78 1.84 11.65 2.62
N LEU A 79 0.54 11.50 2.88
CA LEU A 79 -0.48 11.40 1.82
C LEU A 79 -0.58 12.66 0.95
N SER A 80 -0.14 13.82 1.47
CA SER A 80 -0.02 15.06 0.71
C SER A 80 1.14 15.04 -0.31
N GLN A 81 2.07 14.11 -0.17
CA GLN A 81 3.22 13.89 -1.05
C GLN A 81 2.91 12.73 -1.99
N GLU A 82 1.88 12.91 -2.84
CA GLU A 82 1.33 11.83 -3.69
C GLU A 82 2.40 11.15 -4.56
N PHE A 83 3.28 11.92 -5.19
CA PHE A 83 4.32 11.36 -6.05
C PHE A 83 5.31 10.50 -5.27
N GLU A 84 5.82 11.01 -4.15
CA GLU A 84 6.75 10.30 -3.28
C GLU A 84 6.10 9.04 -2.70
N TYR A 85 4.82 9.13 -2.30
CA TYR A 85 4.06 8.00 -1.80
C TYR A 85 3.94 6.89 -2.84
N ILE A 86 3.57 7.24 -4.08
CA ILE A 86 3.39 6.27 -5.16
C ILE A 86 4.72 5.64 -5.56
N GLU A 87 5.80 6.42 -5.61
CA GLU A 87 7.16 5.91 -5.84
C GLU A 87 7.60 4.95 -4.72
N TYR A 88 7.36 5.33 -3.46
CA TYR A 88 7.65 4.46 -2.31
C TYR A 88 6.88 3.15 -2.42
N PHE A 89 5.55 3.22 -2.58
CA PHE A 89 4.70 2.04 -2.71
C PHE A 89 5.17 1.16 -3.87
N TYR A 90 5.40 1.75 -5.05
CA TYR A 90 5.94 1.07 -6.22
C TYR A 90 7.26 0.33 -5.92
N SER A 91 8.22 1.01 -5.30
CA SER A 91 9.54 0.44 -4.99
C SER A 91 9.44 -0.74 -4.02
N GLU A 92 8.54 -0.64 -3.04
CA GLU A 92 8.22 -1.66 -2.07
C GLU A 92 7.54 -2.87 -2.74
N LEU A 93 6.63 -2.64 -3.70
CA LEU A 93 6.04 -3.72 -4.51
C LEU A 93 7.13 -4.48 -5.27
N VAL A 94 7.97 -3.76 -6.02
CA VAL A 94 9.00 -4.39 -6.86
C VAL A 94 9.98 -5.19 -5.99
N SER A 95 10.54 -4.56 -4.96
CA SER A 95 11.60 -5.15 -4.13
C SER A 95 11.11 -6.34 -3.30
N LYS A 96 9.93 -6.24 -2.68
CA LYS A 96 9.45 -7.26 -1.71
C LYS A 96 8.53 -8.30 -2.32
N LEU A 97 7.76 -7.96 -3.36
CA LEU A 97 6.71 -8.85 -3.91
C LEU A 97 7.01 -9.43 -5.30
N TYR A 98 7.93 -8.84 -6.08
CA TYR A 98 8.23 -9.29 -7.45
C TYR A 98 9.67 -9.76 -7.69
N CYS A 99 10.63 -9.48 -6.79
CA CYS A 99 12.02 -9.94 -6.90
C CYS A 99 12.29 -11.33 -6.29
N THR A 100 11.31 -12.24 -6.36
CA THR A 100 11.47 -13.69 -6.04
C THR A 100 10.88 -14.51 -7.17
#